data_AF-A0A957SS40-F1
#
_entry.id   AF-A0A957SS40-F1
#
_cell.length_a   1.000
_cell.length_b   1.000
_cell.length_c   1.000
_cell.angle_alpha   90.00
_cell.angle_beta   90.00
_cell.angle_gamma   90.00
#
_symmetry.space_group_name_H-M   'P 1'
#
loop_
_entity.id
_entity.type
_entity.pdbx_description
1 polymer ?
#
loop_
_entity_poly.entity_id
_entity_poly.type
_entity_poly.pdbx_seq_one_letter_code
_entity_poly.pdbx_strand_id
1 'polypeptide(L)'
;GAASGVALANVSAPSRPAPAEKPAAPAVQPAPAKASGKSDRFQIINGIGPVYEKKLKESGVLTFADLAQQTPEKVVEIIAPQSWQTIDAAGWIAQAAELAKA
;
A
#
# COMPACT_ATOMS: atom_id res chain seq x y z
N GLY A 1 -47.76 -3.03 -48.55
CA GLY A 1 -46.99 -4.04 -47.81
C GLY A 1 -46.18 -3.31 -46.77
N ALA A 2 -46.36 -3.59 -45.47
CA ALA A 2 -45.68 -4.66 -44.71
C ALA A 2 -44.14 -4.43 -44.70
N ALA A 3 -43.42 -4.36 -43.58
CA ALA A 3 -43.70 -4.80 -42.22
C ALA A 3 -42.84 -4.05 -41.19
N SER A 4 -43.32 -4.10 -39.94
CA SER A 4 -42.66 -3.75 -38.69
C SER A 4 -41.38 -4.54 -38.42
N GLY A 5 -40.46 -3.95 -37.66
CA GLY A 5 -39.31 -4.63 -37.05
C GLY A 5 -38.74 -3.82 -35.90
N VAL A 6 -38.93 -4.32 -34.68
CA VAL A 6 -38.53 -3.78 -33.38
C VAL A 6 -37.02 -3.89 -33.12
N ALA A 7 -36.42 -2.98 -32.34
CA ALA A 7 -35.60 -3.32 -31.16
C ALA A 7 -35.05 -2.06 -30.48
N LEU A 8 -35.32 -1.97 -29.18
CA LEU A 8 -34.80 -1.02 -28.21
C LEU A 8 -33.27 -1.19 -28.07
N ALA A 9 -32.54 -0.09 -27.84
CA ALA A 9 -31.82 0.10 -26.58
C ALA A 9 -30.78 1.23 -26.63
N ASN A 10 -30.79 1.96 -25.52
CA ASN A 10 -29.66 2.51 -24.79
C ASN A 10 -29.02 3.85 -25.19
N VAL A 11 -29.29 4.76 -24.26
CA VAL A 11 -28.78 6.08 -23.93
C VAL A 11 -27.24 6.22 -23.95
N SER A 12 -26.85 7.50 -24.04
CA SER A 12 -25.59 8.11 -23.56
C SER A 12 -24.48 8.33 -24.59
N ALA A 13 -24.53 9.52 -25.17
CA ALA A 13 -23.36 10.31 -25.51
C ALA A 13 -22.71 10.90 -24.22
N PRO A 14 -21.59 11.65 -24.30
CA PRO A 14 -20.25 11.23 -24.73
C PRO A 14 -19.19 11.67 -23.68
N SER A 15 -17.99 11.07 -23.62
CA SER A 15 -16.83 11.74 -23.00
C SER A 15 -15.50 11.17 -23.49
N ARG A 16 -14.90 11.92 -24.42
CA ARG A 16 -13.49 12.27 -24.62
C ARG A 16 -12.42 11.36 -23.96
N PRO A 17 -11.43 10.84 -24.73
CA PRO A 17 -10.21 10.28 -24.19
C PRO A 17 -9.18 11.39 -23.94
N ALA A 18 -8.68 11.52 -22.71
CA ALA A 18 -7.45 12.23 -22.36
C ALA A 18 -7.13 11.97 -20.88
N PRO A 19 -5.86 11.95 -20.46
CA PRO A 19 -4.66 11.36 -21.08
C PRO A 19 -3.89 10.49 -20.06
N ALA A 20 -2.90 9.72 -20.54
CA ALA A 20 -1.91 9.09 -19.69
C ALA A 20 -1.13 10.14 -18.87
N GLU A 21 -1.38 10.21 -17.56
CA GLU A 21 -0.51 10.87 -16.58
C GLU A 21 0.06 9.80 -15.63
N LYS A 22 1.37 9.56 -15.74
CA LYS A 22 2.29 8.94 -14.74
C LYS A 22 1.87 7.60 -14.08
N PRO A 23 2.58 6.48 -14.32
CA PRO A 23 2.48 5.32 -13.44
C PRO A 23 3.26 5.60 -12.13
N ALA A 24 2.64 6.34 -11.21
CA ALA A 24 3.15 6.58 -9.87
C ALA A 24 1.99 6.79 -8.88
N ALA A 25 1.43 5.66 -8.42
CA ALA A 25 0.67 5.45 -7.18
C ALA A 25 -0.64 6.25 -6.94
N PRO A 26 -1.63 5.71 -6.21
CA PRO A 26 -1.64 4.45 -5.46
C PRO A 26 -2.72 3.48 -5.96
N ALA A 27 -2.33 2.23 -6.17
CA ALA A 27 -3.26 1.13 -6.12
C ALA A 27 -3.97 1.18 -4.76
N VAL A 28 -5.28 1.41 -4.80
CA VAL A 28 -6.29 0.83 -3.92
C VAL A 28 -5.82 0.69 -2.47
N GLN A 29 -6.02 1.72 -1.64
CA GLN A 29 -6.06 1.53 -0.20
C GLN A 29 -7.20 0.55 0.11
N PRO A 30 -6.97 -0.69 0.57
CA PRO A 30 -8.03 -1.48 1.16
C PRO A 30 -8.08 -1.08 2.64
N ALA A 31 -8.98 -0.17 2.98
CA ALA A 31 -9.41 -0.01 4.37
C ALA A 31 -10.30 -1.23 4.77
N PRO A 32 -10.47 -1.54 6.05
CA PRO A 32 -9.48 -2.10 6.97
C PRO A 32 -10.04 -3.39 7.63
N ALA A 33 -9.29 -4.49 7.63
CA ALA A 33 -9.69 -5.66 8.43
C ALA A 33 -9.16 -5.52 9.86
N LYS A 34 -9.98 -4.90 10.72
CA LYS A 34 -9.98 -5.00 12.20
C LYS A 34 -8.73 -5.63 12.85
N ALA A 35 -7.68 -4.85 13.10
CA ALA A 35 -6.68 -5.19 14.10
C ALA A 35 -6.94 -4.32 15.34
N SER A 36 -7.40 -4.96 16.40
CA SER A 36 -7.81 -4.40 17.68
C SER A 36 -6.71 -3.55 18.34
N GLY A 37 -6.58 -2.26 18.01
CA GLY A 37 -5.85 -1.24 18.80
C GLY A 37 -4.43 -1.59 19.25
N LYS A 38 -3.78 -2.58 18.62
CA LYS A 38 -2.44 -3.05 18.96
C LYS A 38 -1.59 -2.84 17.72
N SER A 39 -0.59 -2.00 17.85
CA SER A 39 0.46 -1.89 16.84
C SER A 39 1.11 -3.26 16.67
N ASP A 40 1.35 -3.64 15.43
CA ASP A 40 2.07 -4.85 15.09
C ASP A 40 3.51 -4.79 15.63
N ARG A 41 4.07 -5.97 15.81
CA ARG A 41 5.45 -6.14 16.26
C ARG A 41 6.36 -6.30 15.06
N PHE A 42 6.93 -5.20 14.57
CA PHE A 42 7.87 -5.25 13.45
C PHE A 42 9.15 -6.01 13.78
N GLN A 43 9.49 -6.20 15.06
CA GLN A 43 10.61 -7.06 15.48
C GLN A 43 10.56 -8.50 14.96
N ILE A 44 9.42 -8.99 14.44
CA ILE A 44 9.36 -10.31 13.81
C ILE A 44 10.05 -10.35 12.44
N ILE A 45 10.22 -9.18 11.80
CA ILE A 45 10.95 -9.02 10.54
C ILE A 45 12.44 -8.94 10.85
N ASN A 46 13.22 -9.84 10.26
CA ASN A 46 14.67 -9.87 10.48
C ASN A 46 15.33 -8.55 10.02
N GLY A 47 16.10 -7.95 10.93
CA GLY A 47 16.74 -6.66 10.74
C GLY A 47 15.97 -5.47 11.34
N ILE A 48 14.69 -5.63 11.71
CA ILE A 48 13.96 -4.59 12.43
C ILE A 48 14.18 -4.72 13.94
N GLY A 49 15.03 -3.85 14.49
CA GLY A 49 15.25 -3.77 15.93
C GLY A 49 14.17 -2.97 16.68
N PRO A 50 14.15 -3.01 18.03
CA PRO A 50 13.24 -2.21 18.86
C PRO A 50 13.31 -0.70 18.56
N VAL A 51 14.50 -0.20 18.23
CA VAL A 51 14.72 1.22 17.89
C VAL A 51 13.99 1.59 16.60
N TYR A 52 14.11 0.73 15.59
CA TYR A 52 13.49 0.92 14.28
C TYR A 52 11.98 0.80 14.35
N GLU A 53 11.48 -0.19 15.08
CA GLU A 53 10.06 -0.35 15.36
C GLU A 53 9.50 0.93 16.01
N LYS A 54 10.20 1.48 17.01
CA LYS A 54 9.77 2.73 17.67
C LYS A 54 9.71 3.89 16.67
N LYS A 55 10.73 4.08 15.83
CA LYS A 55 10.76 5.15 14.81
C LYS A 55 9.63 4.99 13.79
N LEU A 56 9.37 3.77 13.32
CA LEU A 56 8.26 3.49 12.40
C LEU A 56 6.91 3.83 13.04
N LYS A 57 6.70 3.42 14.31
CA LYS A 57 5.49 3.73 15.06
C LYS A 57 5.33 5.23 15.32
N GLU A 58 6.42 5.93 15.62
CA GLU A 58 6.43 7.39 15.76
C GLU A 58 6.08 8.11 14.45
N SER A 59 6.41 7.51 13.29
CA SER A 59 5.99 8.00 11.97
C SER A 59 4.54 7.67 11.62
N GLY A 60 3.80 6.94 12.47
CA GLY A 60 2.43 6.50 12.22
C GLY A 60 2.31 5.15 11.50
N VAL A 61 3.42 4.46 11.24
CA VAL A 61 3.41 3.08 10.74
C VAL A 61 3.22 2.16 11.94
N LEU A 62 1.97 1.76 12.20
CA LEU A 62 1.63 0.97 13.38
C LEU A 62 1.36 -0.50 13.04
N THR A 63 0.99 -0.80 11.80
CA THR A 63 0.65 -2.17 11.37
C THR A 63 1.52 -2.66 10.23
N PHE A 64 1.56 -3.97 9.98
CA PHE A 64 2.24 -4.54 8.80
C PHE A 64 1.62 -4.04 7.50
N ALA A 65 0.30 -3.80 7.48
CA ALA A 65 -0.39 -3.23 6.34
C ALA A 65 0.06 -1.78 6.06
N ASP A 66 0.33 -0.98 7.10
CA ASP A 66 0.89 0.36 6.93
C ASP A 66 2.30 0.31 6.37
N LEU A 67 3.13 -0.61 6.89
CA LEU A 67 4.52 -0.78 6.45
C LEU A 67 4.59 -1.28 5.00
N ALA A 68 3.71 -2.21 4.62
CA ALA A 68 3.60 -2.74 3.26
C ALA A 68 3.16 -1.67 2.23
N GLN A 69 2.47 -0.62 2.69
CA GLN A 69 2.09 0.52 1.86
C GLN A 69 3.18 1.60 1.76
N GLN A 70 4.22 1.54 2.60
CA GLN A 70 5.36 2.45 2.50
C GLN A 70 6.30 2.06 1.37
N THR A 71 7.06 3.04 0.88
CA THR A 71 8.17 2.80 -0.05
C THR A 71 9.46 2.49 0.71
N PRO A 72 10.39 1.71 0.13
CA PRO A 72 11.64 1.39 0.80
C PRO A 72 12.45 2.65 1.12
N GLU A 73 12.39 3.65 0.23
CA GLU A 73 12.98 4.97 0.43
C GLU A 73 12.41 5.66 1.67
N LYS A 74 11.08 5.66 1.83
CA LYS A 74 10.42 6.30 2.97
C LYS A 74 10.73 5.59 4.27
N VAL A 75 10.77 4.26 4.26
CA VAL A 75 11.18 3.45 5.40
C VAL A 75 12.61 3.79 5.80
N VAL A 76 13.55 3.86 4.85
CA VAL A 76 14.94 4.26 5.12
C VAL A 76 15.01 5.69 5.69
N GLU A 77 14.24 6.63 5.15
CA GLU A 77 14.15 8.02 5.63
C GLU A 77 13.64 8.09 7.09
N ILE A 78 12.58 7.34 7.42
CA ILE A 78 12.01 7.26 8.77
C ILE A 78 13.03 6.64 9.75
N ILE A 79 13.64 5.52 9.34
CA ILE A 79 14.57 4.77 10.16
C ILE A 79 15.85 5.59 10.38
N ALA A 80 16.27 6.37 9.38
CA ALA A 80 17.54 7.11 9.35
C ALA A 80 18.69 6.26 9.92
N PRO A 81 19.00 5.10 9.28
CA PRO A 81 20.03 4.20 9.75
C PRO A 81 21.39 4.91 9.78
N GLN A 82 22.22 4.57 10.75
CA GLN A 82 23.61 5.01 10.78
C GLN A 82 24.43 4.34 9.66
N SER A 83 25.59 4.90 9.32
CA SER A 83 26.42 4.41 8.20
C SER A 83 26.91 2.96 8.33
N TRP A 84 26.86 2.39 9.53
CA TRP A 84 27.18 0.98 9.81
C TRP A 84 25.94 0.06 9.83
N GLN A 85 24.74 0.62 9.73
CA GLN A 85 23.48 -0.10 9.76
C GLN A 85 23.00 -0.37 8.33
N THR A 86 23.04 -1.64 7.92
CA THR A 86 22.41 -2.07 6.67
C THR A 86 20.96 -2.42 6.94
N ILE A 87 20.04 -1.79 6.22
CA ILE A 87 18.60 -2.07 6.31
C ILE A 87 18.09 -2.53 4.96
N ASP A 88 17.36 -3.66 4.97
CA ASP A 88 16.71 -4.20 3.78
C ASP A 88 15.25 -3.78 3.77
N ALA A 89 15.01 -2.49 3.49
CA ALA A 89 13.68 -1.92 3.51
C ALA A 89 12.74 -2.60 2.50
N ALA A 90 13.27 -3.03 1.35
CA ALA A 90 12.49 -3.78 0.35
C ALA A 90 12.06 -5.15 0.90
N GLY A 91 12.98 -5.88 1.53
CA GLY A 91 12.69 -7.14 2.21
C GLY A 91 11.71 -6.98 3.38
N TRP A 92 11.77 -5.85 4.09
CA TRP A 92 10.82 -5.54 5.16
C TRP A 92 9.42 -5.29 4.64
N ILE A 93 9.26 -4.53 3.56
CA ILE A 93 7.96 -4.27 2.92
C ILE A 93 7.36 -5.58 2.39
N ALA A 94 8.17 -6.41 1.74
CA ALA A 94 7.74 -7.71 1.25
C ALA A 94 7.25 -8.63 2.39
N GLN A 95 8.04 -8.75 3.48
CA GLN A 95 7.64 -9.52 4.65
C GLN A 95 6.40 -8.93 5.33
N ALA A 96 6.30 -7.61 5.45
CA ALA A 96 5.13 -6.95 6.00
C ALA A 96 3.87 -7.21 5.16
N ALA A 97 3.98 -7.24 3.84
CA ALA A 97 2.87 -7.54 2.94
C ALA A 97 2.37 -8.99 3.06
N GLU A 98 3.26 -9.92 3.42
CA GLU A 98 2.90 -11.31 3.72
C GLU A 98 2.25 -11.43 5.10
N LEU A 99 2.84 -10.78 6.11
CA LEU A 99 2.32 -10.76 7.48
C LEU A 99 0.98 -10.04 7.61
N ALA A 100 0.72 -9.03 6.78
CA ALA A 100 -0.56 -8.33 6.72
C ALA A 100 -1.70 -9.18 6.16
N LYS A 101 -1.39 -10.28 5.45
CA LYS A 101 -2.37 -11.23 4.94
C LYS A 101 -2.57 -12.46 5.83
N ALA A 102 -1.61 -12.71 6.73
CA ALA A 102 -1.62 -13.85 7.65
C ALA A 102 -2.58 -13.61 8.81
#